data_AF-A0A7J5AI30-F1
#
_entry.id   AF-A0A7J5AI30-F1
#
_cell.length_a   1.000
_cell.length_b   1.000
_cell.length_c   1.000
_cell.angle_alpha   90.00
_cell.angle_beta   90.00
_cell.angle_gamma   90.00
#
_symmetry.space_group_name_H-M   'P 1'
#
loop_
_entity.id
_entity.type
_entity.pdbx_description
1 polymer ?
#
loop_
_entity_poly.entity_id
_entity_poly.type
_entity_poly.pdbx_seq_one_letter_code
_entity_poly.pdbx_strand_id
1 'polypeptide(L)'
;MGVAGSVVPVGQRWQRARQVARLAAIGTGATAAAVVATGGVLLGQARQARRTIPMAEAPPPRCDGVYGAKLPGPPVTVVVLGDSSAAGYGVHRRRETPGALLATGLSRRLQRPVRLHRFAVVGAISAVLRHQVEAALECQPDVAVILIGGNDVTNRAPFALAVRYLVDAVRTLRAAGCEVVVGTCPDLGAIRPIQPPLRWLARHWSRQLAAAQTVAVVEAGGWTVSLGDLLGPRFTAEPTRMFAWDRFHPSAEGYAMAAAALLPTVLSALGAGQERRPTLVRDEGVRSLPQAAQEAARHAGTEVSGTRVRGRERGPAGRWAQLRRRAFFGVGAAPQPSPAADSPTLEGLA
;
A
#
# COMPACT_ATOMS: atom_id res chain seq x y z
N MET A 1 45.37 5.21 -68.26
CA MET A 1 44.39 5.65 -67.24
C MET A 1 44.87 5.16 -65.88
N GLY A 2 45.40 6.06 -65.05
CA GLY A 2 46.01 5.72 -63.75
C GLY A 2 44.97 5.68 -62.63
N VAL A 3 45.01 4.62 -61.84
CA VAL A 3 44.19 4.45 -60.62
C VAL A 3 44.98 5.04 -59.45
N ALA A 4 44.51 6.16 -58.90
CA ALA A 4 45.08 6.77 -57.71
C ALA A 4 44.58 6.04 -56.45
N GLY A 5 45.44 5.23 -55.83
CA GLY A 5 45.21 4.65 -54.51
C GLY A 5 45.40 5.71 -53.42
N SER A 6 44.33 6.08 -52.71
CA SER A 6 44.41 6.96 -51.54
C SER A 6 44.94 6.19 -50.34
N VAL A 7 46.19 6.46 -49.95
CA VAL A 7 46.77 5.95 -48.70
C VAL A 7 46.42 6.94 -47.59
N VAL A 8 45.37 6.65 -46.83
CA VAL A 8 45.08 7.37 -45.58
C VAL A 8 46.17 7.02 -44.55
N PRO A 9 46.89 7.99 -43.97
CA PRO A 9 48.04 7.71 -43.11
C PRO A 9 47.61 7.01 -41.81
N VAL A 10 48.28 5.89 -41.50
CA VAL A 10 48.05 5.00 -40.34
C VAL A 10 48.08 5.76 -39.00
N GLY A 11 48.84 6.85 -38.89
CA GLY A 11 48.96 7.67 -37.68
C GLY A 11 47.67 8.39 -37.25
N GLN A 12 46.83 8.85 -38.19
CA GLN A 12 45.57 9.52 -37.85
C GLN A 12 44.53 8.54 -37.28
N ARG A 13 44.52 7.28 -37.74
CA ARG A 13 43.62 6.23 -37.24
C ARG A 13 43.98 5.84 -35.79
N TRP A 14 45.27 5.75 -35.47
CA TRP A 14 45.75 5.44 -34.12
C TRP A 14 45.49 6.56 -33.10
N GLN A 15 45.64 7.83 -33.51
CA GLN A 15 45.32 8.97 -32.64
C GLN A 15 43.81 9.07 -32.36
N ARG A 16 42.97 8.87 -33.37
CA ARG A 16 41.50 8.80 -33.21
C ARG A 16 41.07 7.63 -32.33
N ALA A 17 41.66 6.44 -32.50
CA ALA A 17 41.39 5.28 -31.64
C ALA A 17 41.77 5.53 -30.16
N ARG A 18 42.91 6.19 -29.90
CA ARG A 18 43.31 6.60 -28.55
C ARG A 18 42.39 7.65 -27.93
N GLN A 19 41.91 8.61 -28.72
CA GLN A 19 40.91 9.59 -28.26
C GLN A 19 39.58 8.93 -27.91
N VAL A 20 39.07 8.04 -28.77
CA VAL A 20 37.83 7.29 -28.51
C VAL A 20 37.96 6.40 -27.27
N ALA A 21 39.09 5.69 -27.11
CA ALA A 21 39.35 4.87 -25.92
C ALA A 21 39.43 5.70 -24.63
N ARG A 22 40.07 6.89 -24.66
CA ARG A 22 40.10 7.81 -23.51
C ARG A 22 38.72 8.35 -23.17
N LEU A 23 37.95 8.79 -24.16
CA LEU A 23 36.58 9.27 -23.96
C LEU A 23 35.67 8.16 -23.41
N ALA A 24 35.79 6.94 -23.92
CA ALA A 24 35.08 5.78 -23.40
C ALA A 24 35.48 5.42 -21.97
N ALA A 25 36.77 5.47 -21.64
CA ALA A 25 37.27 5.22 -20.29
C ALA A 25 36.84 6.30 -19.28
N ILE A 26 36.89 7.58 -19.68
CA ILE A 26 36.40 8.71 -18.87
C ILE A 26 34.88 8.60 -18.67
N GLY A 27 34.13 8.29 -19.72
CA GLY A 27 32.68 8.08 -19.66
C GLY A 27 32.31 6.93 -18.72
N THR A 28 32.96 5.78 -18.88
CA THR A 28 32.74 4.59 -18.01
C THR A 28 33.14 4.87 -16.56
N GLY A 29 34.27 5.54 -16.35
CA GLY A 29 34.76 5.93 -15.01
C GLY A 29 33.83 6.93 -14.31
N ALA A 30 33.32 7.93 -15.02
CA ALA A 30 32.36 8.90 -14.49
C ALA A 30 31.03 8.23 -14.12
N THR A 31 30.51 7.32 -14.95
CA THR A 31 29.31 6.53 -14.64
C THR A 31 29.51 5.65 -13.40
N ALA A 32 30.64 4.94 -13.31
CA ALA A 32 30.95 4.10 -12.15
C ALA A 32 31.07 4.95 -10.86
N ALA A 33 31.74 6.09 -10.92
CA ALA A 33 31.87 7.01 -9.79
C ALA A 33 30.50 7.57 -9.34
N ALA A 34 29.63 7.94 -10.29
CA ALA A 34 28.28 8.41 -10.00
C ALA A 34 27.40 7.32 -9.36
N VAL A 35 27.52 6.06 -9.81
CA VAL A 35 26.83 4.91 -9.21
C VAL A 35 27.32 4.68 -7.78
N VAL A 36 28.62 4.70 -7.54
CA VAL A 36 29.21 4.53 -6.20
C VAL A 36 28.80 5.66 -5.26
N ALA A 37 28.88 6.91 -5.71
CA ALA A 37 28.46 8.08 -4.92
C ALA A 37 26.97 8.02 -4.57
N THR A 38 26.11 7.72 -5.54
CA THR A 38 24.66 7.57 -5.34
C THR A 38 24.36 6.42 -4.39
N GLY A 39 25.02 5.27 -4.56
CA GLY A 39 24.91 4.13 -3.66
C GLY A 39 25.31 4.49 -2.23
N GLY A 40 26.42 5.23 -2.06
CA GLY A 40 26.88 5.74 -0.77
C GLY A 40 25.87 6.67 -0.10
N VAL A 41 25.28 7.60 -0.84
CA VAL A 41 24.21 8.50 -0.34
C VAL A 41 22.99 7.70 0.13
N LEU A 42 22.53 6.72 -0.67
CA LEU A 42 21.38 5.89 -0.31
C LEU A 42 21.65 5.05 0.94
N LEU A 43 22.83 4.44 1.06
CA LEU A 43 23.26 3.71 2.25
C LEU A 43 23.35 4.62 3.48
N GLY A 44 23.90 5.82 3.31
CA GLY A 44 23.95 6.85 4.36
C GLY A 44 22.55 7.26 4.84
N GLN A 45 21.63 7.52 3.91
CA GLN A 45 20.24 7.86 4.22
C GLN A 45 19.48 6.72 4.90
N ALA A 46 19.69 5.48 4.47
CA ALA A 46 19.07 4.31 5.11
C ALA A 46 19.56 4.14 6.54
N ARG A 47 20.86 4.32 6.79
CA ARG A 47 21.44 4.32 8.16
C ARG A 47 20.91 5.46 9.01
N GLN A 48 20.82 6.67 8.45
CA GLN A 48 20.28 7.83 9.15
C GLN A 48 18.80 7.63 9.52
N ALA A 49 17.99 7.10 8.60
CA ALA A 49 16.59 6.79 8.86
C ALA A 49 16.45 5.75 9.98
N ARG A 50 17.25 4.68 9.97
CA ARG A 50 17.27 3.66 11.04
C ARG A 50 17.73 4.19 12.40
N ARG A 51 18.58 5.22 12.44
CA ARG A 51 18.97 5.91 13.69
C ARG A 51 17.89 6.86 14.19
N THR A 52 17.12 7.45 13.28
CA THR A 52 16.10 8.46 13.60
C THR A 52 14.76 7.82 13.98
N ILE A 53 14.45 6.65 13.41
CA ILE A 53 13.27 5.86 13.70
C ILE A 53 13.64 4.90 14.84
N PRO A 54 13.09 5.11 16.05
CA PRO A 54 13.41 4.29 17.21
C PRO A 54 12.95 2.85 16.98
N MET A 55 13.69 1.91 17.56
CA MET A 55 13.25 0.51 17.62
C MET A 55 12.04 0.38 18.55
N ALA A 56 11.25 -0.67 18.35
CA ALA A 56 10.08 -0.88 19.18
C ALA A 56 10.48 -1.15 20.65
N GLU A 57 10.05 -0.28 21.56
CA GLU A 57 10.47 -0.33 22.97
C GLU A 57 9.53 -1.18 23.83
N ALA A 58 8.23 -1.11 23.56
CA ALA A 58 7.20 -1.84 24.31
C ALA A 58 6.14 -2.42 23.36
N PRO A 59 5.58 -3.61 23.69
CA PRO A 59 4.49 -4.15 22.91
C PRO A 59 3.28 -3.22 22.95
N PRO A 60 2.54 -3.06 21.83
CA PRO A 60 1.35 -2.23 21.82
C PRO A 60 0.26 -2.76 22.77
N PRO A 61 -0.69 -1.91 23.20
CA PRO A 61 -1.77 -2.34 24.08
C PRO A 61 -2.54 -3.54 23.50
N ARG A 62 -2.75 -4.58 24.32
CA ARG A 62 -3.59 -5.72 23.93
C ARG A 62 -5.03 -5.28 23.67
N CYS A 63 -5.63 -5.74 22.59
CA CYS A 63 -6.98 -5.34 22.20
C CYS A 63 -8.01 -6.46 22.12
N ASP A 64 -7.58 -7.70 22.33
CA ASP A 64 -8.38 -8.91 22.32
C ASP A 64 -9.56 -8.85 23.28
N GLY A 65 -10.74 -9.29 22.84
CA GLY A 65 -11.96 -9.36 23.66
C GLY A 65 -13.23 -9.05 22.87
N VAL A 66 -14.34 -8.90 23.60
CA VAL A 66 -15.67 -8.72 23.01
C VAL A 66 -16.09 -7.25 23.02
N TYR A 67 -16.37 -6.71 21.84
CA TYR A 67 -16.86 -5.35 21.61
C TYR A 67 -18.36 -5.39 21.36
N GLY A 68 -19.09 -4.43 21.93
CA GLY A 68 -20.55 -4.42 21.84
C GLY A 68 -21.22 -5.60 22.55
N ALA A 69 -20.64 -6.09 23.67
CA ALA A 69 -21.11 -7.28 24.39
C ALA A 69 -22.59 -7.23 24.87
N LYS A 70 -23.18 -6.03 24.93
CA LYS A 70 -24.60 -5.83 25.28
C LYS A 70 -25.55 -5.98 24.07
N LEU A 71 -25.02 -6.09 22.85
CA LEU A 71 -25.81 -6.28 21.63
C LEU A 71 -26.28 -7.75 21.54
N PRO A 72 -27.42 -8.00 20.88
CA PRO A 72 -27.96 -9.35 20.76
C PRO A 72 -27.21 -10.20 19.72
N GLY A 73 -27.43 -11.52 19.81
CA GLY A 73 -26.97 -12.49 18.81
C GLY A 73 -25.54 -13.00 19.02
N PRO A 74 -25.13 -14.04 18.27
CA PRO A 74 -23.78 -14.60 18.37
C PRO A 74 -22.74 -13.58 17.88
N PRO A 75 -21.57 -13.50 18.56
CA PRO A 75 -20.51 -12.59 18.17
C PRO A 75 -19.96 -12.94 16.79
N VAL A 76 -19.63 -11.92 16.00
CA VAL A 76 -18.79 -12.06 14.80
C VAL A 76 -17.34 -12.14 15.24
N THR A 77 -16.63 -13.20 14.86
CA THR A 77 -15.21 -13.39 15.18
C THR A 77 -14.34 -12.70 14.13
N VAL A 78 -13.55 -11.72 14.59
CA VAL A 78 -12.64 -10.94 13.76
C VAL A 78 -11.20 -11.22 14.21
N VAL A 79 -10.33 -11.57 13.25
CA VAL A 79 -8.89 -11.69 13.51
C VAL A 79 -8.11 -10.58 12.80
N VAL A 80 -7.12 -10.01 13.49
CA VAL A 80 -6.20 -9.02 12.92
C VAL A 80 -4.79 -9.57 12.88
N LEU A 81 -4.25 -9.67 11.67
CA LEU A 81 -2.94 -10.23 11.36
C LEU A 81 -2.04 -9.17 10.72
N GLY A 82 -0.73 -9.36 10.83
CA GLY A 82 0.25 -8.56 10.11
C GLY A 82 1.38 -8.07 11.00
N ASP A 83 1.80 -6.83 10.73
CA ASP A 83 2.98 -6.21 11.33
C ASP A 83 2.65 -5.28 12.52
N SER A 84 3.54 -4.33 12.80
CA SER A 84 3.37 -3.31 13.83
C SER A 84 2.16 -2.41 13.61
N SER A 85 1.81 -2.14 12.35
CA SER A 85 0.62 -1.34 12.00
C SER A 85 -0.64 -2.11 12.37
N ALA A 86 -0.73 -3.40 12.04
CA ALA A 86 -1.84 -4.27 12.47
C ALA A 86 -1.89 -4.41 14.00
N ALA A 87 -0.74 -4.44 14.65
CA ALA A 87 -0.65 -4.54 16.10
C ALA A 87 -1.09 -3.26 16.84
N GLY A 88 -1.11 -2.11 16.17
CA GLY A 88 -1.40 -0.81 16.78
C GLY A 88 -0.19 -0.19 17.48
N TYR A 89 1.02 -0.41 16.97
CA TYR A 89 2.21 0.27 17.51
C TYR A 89 2.09 1.79 17.31
N GLY A 90 2.46 2.57 18.33
CA GLY A 90 2.33 4.02 18.32
C GLY A 90 1.13 4.57 19.10
N VAL A 91 0.21 3.72 19.58
CA VAL A 91 -0.88 4.13 20.50
C VAL A 91 -0.64 3.65 21.93
N HIS A 92 -1.29 4.33 22.87
CA HIS A 92 -1.14 4.05 24.30
C HIS A 92 -2.36 3.36 24.92
N ARG A 93 -3.53 3.41 24.26
CA ARG A 93 -4.75 2.78 24.77
C ARG A 93 -5.25 1.69 23.84
N ARG A 94 -5.77 0.62 24.44
CA ARG A 94 -6.45 -0.49 23.74
C ARG A 94 -7.44 -0.02 22.68
N ARG A 95 -8.30 0.94 23.04
CA ARG A 95 -9.38 1.46 22.16
C ARG A 95 -8.88 2.23 20.94
N GLU A 96 -7.61 2.62 20.92
CA GLU A 96 -6.97 3.37 19.84
C GLU A 96 -6.30 2.42 18.82
N THR A 97 -6.19 1.13 19.12
CA THR A 97 -5.64 0.14 18.20
C THR A 97 -6.58 -0.06 16.99
N PRO A 98 -6.04 -0.35 15.79
CA PRO A 98 -6.87 -0.53 14.59
C PRO A 98 -7.86 -1.67 14.75
N GLY A 99 -7.48 -2.77 15.40
CA GLY A 99 -8.38 -3.88 15.71
C GLY A 99 -9.57 -3.45 16.59
N ALA A 100 -9.32 -2.69 17.66
CA ALA A 100 -10.39 -2.20 18.54
C ALA A 100 -11.32 -1.22 17.83
N LEU A 101 -10.77 -0.34 17.00
CA LEU A 101 -11.54 0.63 16.21
C LEU A 101 -12.43 -0.09 15.19
N LEU A 102 -11.89 -1.09 14.48
CA LEU A 102 -12.64 -1.93 13.56
C LEU A 102 -13.74 -2.72 14.27
N ALA A 103 -13.41 -3.41 15.37
CA ALA A 103 -14.38 -4.20 16.12
C ALA A 103 -15.51 -3.33 16.68
N THR A 104 -15.21 -2.13 17.17
CA THR A 104 -16.21 -1.16 17.64
C THR A 104 -17.08 -0.65 16.49
N GLY A 105 -16.48 -0.35 15.34
CA GLY A 105 -17.21 0.07 14.14
C GLY A 105 -18.14 -1.02 13.63
N LEU A 106 -17.64 -2.25 13.52
CA LEU A 106 -18.40 -3.43 13.10
C LEU A 106 -19.55 -3.71 14.06
N SER A 107 -19.31 -3.74 15.36
CA SER A 107 -20.37 -4.05 16.32
C SER A 107 -21.53 -3.06 16.23
N ARG A 108 -21.21 -1.76 16.04
CA ARG A 108 -22.22 -0.71 15.88
C ARG A 108 -22.97 -0.80 14.55
N ARG A 109 -22.32 -1.19 13.46
CA ARG A 109 -22.96 -1.26 12.14
C ARG A 109 -23.74 -2.55 11.93
N LEU A 110 -23.27 -3.66 12.48
CA LEU A 110 -23.95 -4.95 12.43
C LEU A 110 -25.01 -5.13 13.52
N GLN A 111 -25.02 -4.25 14.54
CA GLN A 111 -25.85 -4.40 15.74
C GLN A 111 -25.67 -5.77 16.41
N ARG A 112 -24.44 -6.30 16.38
CA ARG A 112 -24.05 -7.60 16.94
C ARG A 112 -22.74 -7.46 17.72
N PRO A 113 -22.48 -8.30 18.75
CA PRO A 113 -21.19 -8.36 19.39
C PRO A 113 -20.08 -8.75 18.39
N VAL A 114 -18.85 -8.29 18.64
CA VAL A 114 -17.67 -8.66 17.85
C VAL A 114 -16.61 -9.21 18.80
N ARG A 115 -16.18 -10.45 18.58
CA ARG A 115 -15.04 -11.04 19.30
C ARG A 115 -13.77 -10.80 18.48
N LEU A 116 -12.88 -9.98 19.00
CA LEU A 116 -11.62 -9.63 18.35
C LEU A 116 -10.47 -10.46 18.92
N HIS A 117 -9.66 -11.02 18.02
CA HIS A 117 -8.36 -11.61 18.31
C HIS A 117 -7.28 -10.95 17.46
N ARG A 118 -6.10 -10.69 18.03
CA ARG A 118 -4.99 -10.02 17.34
C ARG A 118 -3.73 -10.85 17.42
N PHE A 119 -3.31 -11.37 16.28
CA PHE A 119 -2.10 -12.18 16.12
C PHE A 119 -0.95 -11.41 15.44
N ALA A 120 -1.16 -10.14 15.10
CA ALA A 120 -0.14 -9.28 14.52
C ALA A 120 1.12 -9.18 15.39
N VAL A 121 2.30 -9.13 14.77
CA VAL A 121 3.60 -9.08 15.44
C VAL A 121 4.38 -7.88 14.95
N VAL A 122 4.85 -7.05 15.89
CA VAL A 122 5.69 -5.88 15.58
C VAL A 122 6.95 -6.34 14.85
N GLY A 123 7.27 -5.70 13.72
CA GLY A 123 8.44 -6.05 12.90
C GLY A 123 8.25 -7.26 11.97
N ALA A 124 7.07 -7.89 11.94
CA ALA A 124 6.82 -9.02 11.05
C ALA A 124 6.92 -8.63 9.57
N ILE A 125 7.56 -9.50 8.80
CA ILE A 125 7.49 -9.54 7.33
C ILE A 125 6.49 -10.61 6.88
N SER A 126 6.12 -10.62 5.60
CA SER A 126 5.07 -11.50 5.07
C SER A 126 5.34 -12.99 5.33
N ALA A 127 6.61 -13.41 5.42
CA ALA A 127 7.00 -14.78 5.76
C ALA A 127 6.48 -15.26 7.13
N VAL A 128 6.23 -14.35 8.07
CA VAL A 128 5.74 -14.66 9.42
C VAL A 128 4.23 -14.96 9.44
N LEU A 129 3.48 -14.56 8.40
CA LEU A 129 2.02 -14.70 8.36
C LEU A 129 1.55 -16.13 8.57
N ARG A 130 2.32 -17.12 8.10
CA ARG A 130 1.97 -18.54 8.25
C ARG A 130 1.63 -18.88 9.71
N HIS A 131 2.47 -18.49 10.65
CA HIS A 131 2.27 -18.78 12.08
C HIS A 131 1.09 -18.00 12.66
N GLN A 132 0.87 -16.77 12.20
CA GLN A 132 -0.28 -15.97 12.63
C GLN A 132 -1.60 -16.57 12.13
N VAL A 133 -1.62 -17.10 10.90
CA VAL A 133 -2.78 -17.77 10.30
C VAL A 133 -3.06 -19.09 11.03
N GLU A 134 -2.04 -19.92 11.26
CA GLU A 134 -2.17 -21.18 12.01
C GLU A 134 -2.87 -20.95 13.36
N ALA A 135 -2.41 -19.96 14.15
CA ALA A 135 -3.04 -19.60 15.42
C ALA A 135 -4.45 -18.98 15.25
N ALA A 136 -4.67 -18.19 14.20
CA ALA A 136 -5.96 -17.55 13.96
C ALA A 136 -7.06 -18.55 13.61
N LEU A 137 -6.74 -19.65 12.93
CA LEU A 137 -7.71 -20.67 12.55
C LEU A 137 -8.34 -21.39 13.75
N GLU A 138 -7.63 -21.47 14.88
CA GLU A 138 -8.19 -22.02 16.14
C GLU A 138 -9.39 -21.21 16.63
N CYS A 139 -9.49 -19.93 16.26
CA CYS A 139 -10.59 -19.05 16.63
C CYS A 139 -11.80 -19.16 15.70
N GLN A 140 -11.73 -19.91 14.59
CA GLN A 140 -12.77 -20.01 13.56
C GLN A 140 -13.27 -18.63 13.10
N PRO A 141 -12.40 -17.79 12.50
CA PRO A 141 -12.73 -16.40 12.21
C PRO A 141 -13.74 -16.26 11.06
N ASP A 142 -14.73 -15.39 11.24
CA ASP A 142 -15.64 -14.98 10.18
C ASP A 142 -14.92 -14.06 9.18
N VAL A 143 -14.05 -13.18 9.68
CA VAL A 143 -13.24 -12.28 8.86
C VAL A 143 -11.85 -12.03 9.42
N ALA A 144 -10.87 -12.04 8.53
CA ALA A 144 -9.48 -11.70 8.78
C ALA A 144 -9.12 -10.37 8.12
N VAL A 145 -8.52 -9.47 8.90
CA VAL A 145 -7.95 -8.22 8.40
C VAL A 145 -6.43 -8.31 8.48
N ILE A 146 -5.74 -8.17 7.34
CA ILE A 146 -4.29 -8.30 7.24
C ILE A 146 -3.67 -6.95 6.86
N LEU A 147 -2.77 -6.41 7.70
CA LEU A 147 -1.96 -5.23 7.36
C LEU A 147 -0.47 -5.59 7.38
N ILE A 148 0.13 -5.73 6.20
CA ILE A 148 1.53 -6.15 6.06
C ILE A 148 2.17 -5.67 4.76
N GLY A 149 3.48 -5.45 4.79
CA GLY A 149 4.28 -5.09 3.62
C GLY A 149 5.28 -3.97 3.88
N GLY A 150 5.05 -3.14 4.90
CA GLY A 150 5.99 -2.07 5.26
C GLY A 150 7.37 -2.63 5.60
N ASN A 151 7.40 -3.69 6.40
CA ASN A 151 8.65 -4.36 6.76
C ASN A 151 9.28 -5.14 5.60
N ASP A 152 8.49 -5.67 4.67
CA ASP A 152 9.03 -6.33 3.47
C ASP A 152 9.84 -5.34 2.62
N VAL A 153 9.35 -4.09 2.48
CA VAL A 153 10.10 -3.04 1.77
C VAL A 153 11.33 -2.59 2.55
N THR A 154 11.24 -2.34 3.86
CA THR A 154 12.38 -1.85 4.66
C THR A 154 13.48 -2.91 4.85
N ASN A 155 13.12 -4.20 4.86
CA ASN A 155 14.06 -5.33 4.87
C ASN A 155 14.48 -5.78 3.47
N ARG A 156 13.95 -5.15 2.41
CA ARG A 156 14.24 -5.51 1.00
C ARG A 156 13.97 -6.98 0.70
N ALA A 157 12.91 -7.53 1.28
CA ALA A 157 12.44 -8.86 0.95
C ALA A 157 12.12 -8.95 -0.55
N PRO A 158 12.42 -10.07 -1.24
CA PRO A 158 12.03 -10.24 -2.63
C PRO A 158 10.51 -10.11 -2.78
N PHE A 159 10.04 -9.18 -3.63
CA PHE A 159 8.59 -8.89 -3.74
C PHE A 159 7.75 -10.10 -4.11
N ALA A 160 8.24 -10.93 -5.04
CA ALA A 160 7.55 -12.16 -5.42
C ALA A 160 7.40 -13.12 -4.24
N LEU A 161 8.35 -13.14 -3.31
CA LEU A 161 8.31 -13.95 -2.11
C LEU A 161 7.31 -13.39 -1.09
N ALA A 162 7.36 -12.08 -0.83
CA ALA A 162 6.44 -11.39 0.06
C ALA A 162 4.97 -11.58 -0.38
N VAL A 163 4.71 -11.36 -1.67
CA VAL A 163 3.37 -11.57 -2.27
C VAL A 163 2.94 -13.03 -2.18
N ARG A 164 3.85 -13.99 -2.43
CA ARG A 164 3.53 -15.42 -2.31
C ARG A 164 3.07 -15.78 -0.90
N TYR A 165 3.82 -15.36 0.13
CA TYR A 165 3.44 -15.64 1.51
C TYR A 165 2.09 -15.02 1.90
N LEU A 166 1.80 -13.81 1.41
CA LEU A 166 0.48 -13.20 1.59
C LEU A 166 -0.63 -14.00 0.90
N VAL A 167 -0.40 -14.46 -0.34
CA VAL A 167 -1.37 -15.29 -1.08
C VAL A 167 -1.63 -16.61 -0.36
N ASP A 168 -0.59 -17.27 0.14
CA ASP A 168 -0.73 -18.52 0.88
C ASP A 168 -1.56 -18.31 2.16
N ALA A 169 -1.33 -17.22 2.89
CA ALA A 169 -2.14 -16.82 4.03
C ALA A 169 -3.62 -16.58 3.65
N VAL A 170 -3.87 -15.80 2.58
CA VAL A 170 -5.24 -15.53 2.11
C VAL A 170 -5.95 -16.81 1.70
N ARG A 171 -5.30 -17.67 0.90
CA ARG A 171 -5.89 -18.93 0.45
C ARG A 171 -6.24 -19.85 1.60
N THR A 172 -5.35 -19.96 2.59
CA THR A 172 -5.56 -20.79 3.78
C THR A 172 -6.77 -20.32 4.58
N LEU A 173 -6.90 -19.01 4.81
CA LEU A 173 -8.06 -18.42 5.49
C LEU A 173 -9.36 -18.60 4.69
N ARG A 174 -9.33 -18.33 3.37
CA ARG A 174 -10.49 -18.54 2.48
C ARG A 174 -10.94 -20.00 2.45
N ALA A 175 -10.01 -20.95 2.44
CA ALA A 175 -10.30 -22.39 2.48
C ALA A 175 -11.01 -22.81 3.79
N ALA A 176 -10.77 -22.08 4.88
CA ALA A 176 -11.47 -22.26 6.16
C ALA A 176 -12.82 -21.51 6.24
N GLY A 177 -13.29 -20.90 5.14
CA GLY A 177 -14.53 -20.14 5.11
C GLY A 177 -14.44 -18.70 5.65
N CYS A 178 -13.24 -18.23 6.00
CA CYS A 178 -13.02 -16.89 6.51
C CYS A 178 -13.02 -15.86 5.37
N GLU A 179 -13.72 -14.74 5.51
CA GLU A 179 -13.56 -13.58 4.61
C GLU A 179 -12.20 -12.89 4.87
N VAL A 180 -11.54 -12.40 3.82
CA VAL A 180 -10.20 -11.81 3.97
C VAL A 180 -10.14 -10.43 3.35
N VAL A 181 -9.78 -9.44 4.16
CA VAL A 181 -9.55 -8.05 3.74
C VAL A 181 -8.10 -7.66 4.01
N VAL A 182 -7.39 -7.24 2.98
CA VAL A 182 -5.99 -6.83 3.10
C VAL A 182 -5.88 -5.32 2.93
N GLY A 183 -5.35 -4.64 3.94
CA GLY A 183 -4.82 -3.29 3.78
C GLY A 183 -3.45 -3.37 3.14
N THR A 184 -3.31 -2.90 1.90
CA THR A 184 -2.07 -3.06 1.13
C THR A 184 -0.94 -2.18 1.69
N CYS A 185 0.29 -2.48 1.27
CA CYS A 185 1.50 -1.79 1.72
C CYS A 185 1.33 -0.25 1.66
N PRO A 186 1.50 0.46 2.79
CA PRO A 186 1.38 1.91 2.81
C PRO A 186 2.52 2.57 2.03
N ASP A 187 2.29 3.82 1.61
CA ASP A 187 3.30 4.58 0.87
C ASP A 187 4.42 5.06 1.81
N LEU A 188 5.55 4.37 1.80
CA LEU A 188 6.69 4.70 2.67
C LEU A 188 7.36 6.03 2.29
N GLY A 189 7.04 6.60 1.13
CA GLY A 189 7.46 7.94 0.75
C GLY A 189 6.81 9.06 1.57
N ALA A 190 5.75 8.77 2.33
CA ALA A 190 5.14 9.72 3.24
C ALA A 190 5.93 9.90 4.57
N ILE A 191 6.86 8.99 4.86
CA ILE A 191 7.64 8.99 6.11
C ILE A 191 8.69 10.09 6.04
N ARG A 192 8.47 11.18 6.79
CA ARG A 192 9.34 12.38 6.78
C ARG A 192 10.82 12.10 7.11
N PRO A 193 11.16 11.22 8.08
CA PRO A 193 12.55 10.87 8.33
C PRO A 193 13.34 10.33 7.13
N ILE A 194 12.66 9.76 6.12
CA ILE A 194 13.31 9.27 4.90
C ILE A 194 13.52 10.45 3.97
N GLN A 195 14.77 10.76 3.62
CA GLN A 195 15.10 11.90 2.75
C GLN A 195 15.21 11.49 1.26
N PRO A 196 14.98 12.40 0.29
CA PRO A 196 15.32 12.15 -1.10
C PRO A 196 16.83 11.98 -1.29
N PRO A 197 17.31 11.06 -2.16
CA PRO A 197 16.52 10.28 -3.11
C PRO A 197 15.90 8.99 -2.56
N LEU A 198 16.28 8.51 -1.37
CA LEU A 198 15.74 7.27 -0.79
C LEU A 198 14.22 7.29 -0.64
N ARG A 199 13.64 8.46 -0.33
CA ARG A 199 12.18 8.66 -0.24
C ARG A 199 11.45 8.29 -1.55
N TRP A 200 12.04 8.62 -2.70
CA TRP A 200 11.44 8.33 -4.00
C TRP A 200 11.46 6.84 -4.31
N LEU A 201 12.57 6.17 -3.99
CA LEU A 201 12.68 4.72 -4.11
C LEU A 201 11.70 4.01 -3.17
N ALA A 202 11.61 4.45 -1.91
CA ALA A 202 10.68 3.90 -0.93
C ALA A 202 9.23 4.00 -1.43
N ARG A 203 8.81 5.19 -1.93
CA ARG A 203 7.49 5.40 -2.57
C ARG A 203 7.24 4.45 -3.73
N HIS A 204 8.22 4.33 -4.62
CA HIS A 204 8.10 3.50 -5.81
C HIS A 204 7.95 2.02 -5.44
N TRP A 205 8.82 1.52 -4.57
CA TRP A 205 8.82 0.15 -4.08
C TRP A 205 7.56 -0.20 -3.30
N SER A 206 7.10 0.66 -2.40
CA SER A 206 5.86 0.40 -1.66
C SER A 206 4.64 0.38 -2.56
N ARG A 207 4.54 1.28 -3.56
CA ARG A 207 3.44 1.28 -4.53
C ARG A 207 3.46 0.06 -5.45
N GLN A 208 4.64 -0.38 -5.88
CA GLN A 208 4.78 -1.62 -6.64
C GLN A 208 4.33 -2.84 -5.84
N LEU A 209 4.77 -2.95 -4.59
CA LEU A 209 4.33 -4.03 -3.70
C LEU A 209 2.81 -3.98 -3.48
N ALA A 210 2.24 -2.80 -3.22
CA ALA A 210 0.80 -2.62 -3.03
C ALA A 210 0.00 -3.07 -4.27
N ALA A 211 0.42 -2.69 -5.48
CA ALA A 211 -0.23 -3.13 -6.71
C ALA A 211 -0.16 -4.65 -6.89
N ALA A 212 1.00 -5.25 -6.63
CA ALA A 212 1.18 -6.70 -6.70
C ALA A 212 0.32 -7.44 -5.66
N GLN A 213 0.22 -6.91 -4.43
CA GLN A 213 -0.69 -7.41 -3.39
C GLN A 213 -2.15 -7.35 -3.85
N THR A 214 -2.61 -6.23 -4.42
CA THR A 214 -3.99 -6.11 -4.93
C THR A 214 -4.32 -7.18 -5.97
N VAL A 215 -3.47 -7.35 -6.98
CA VAL A 215 -3.69 -8.38 -8.01
C VAL A 215 -3.76 -9.77 -7.36
N ALA A 216 -2.76 -10.10 -6.55
CA ALA A 216 -2.61 -11.45 -6.03
C ALA A 216 -3.68 -11.83 -5.00
N VAL A 217 -4.05 -10.90 -4.11
CA VAL A 217 -5.10 -11.11 -3.10
C VAL A 217 -6.47 -11.26 -3.74
N VAL A 218 -6.81 -10.41 -4.72
CA VAL A 218 -8.09 -10.50 -5.42
C VAL A 218 -8.17 -11.78 -6.25
N GLU A 219 -7.07 -12.20 -6.88
CA GLU A 219 -7.01 -13.52 -7.54
C GLU A 219 -7.22 -14.67 -6.55
N ALA A 220 -6.69 -14.56 -5.33
CA ALA A 220 -6.89 -15.52 -4.25
C ALA A 220 -8.28 -15.46 -3.59
N GLY A 221 -9.17 -14.57 -4.04
CA GLY A 221 -10.55 -14.46 -3.53
C GLY A 221 -10.69 -13.59 -2.29
N GLY A 222 -9.69 -12.79 -1.95
CA GLY A 222 -9.77 -11.76 -0.92
C GLY A 222 -10.16 -10.38 -1.47
N TRP A 223 -10.31 -9.43 -0.56
CA TRP A 223 -10.56 -8.02 -0.84
C TRP A 223 -9.33 -7.21 -0.51
N THR A 224 -9.10 -6.10 -1.22
CA THR A 224 -8.03 -5.17 -0.86
C THR A 224 -8.54 -3.75 -0.67
N VAL A 225 -7.92 -3.06 0.26
CA VAL A 225 -8.09 -1.62 0.48
C VAL A 225 -6.72 -0.98 0.39
N SER A 226 -6.58 0.00 -0.50
CA SER A 226 -5.35 0.76 -0.61
C SER A 226 -5.17 1.62 0.63
N LEU A 227 -4.13 1.32 1.41
CA LEU A 227 -3.66 2.20 2.48
C LEU A 227 -2.57 3.15 1.96
N GLY A 228 -2.35 3.23 0.65
CA GLY A 228 -1.38 4.14 0.04
C GLY A 228 -1.70 5.60 0.41
N ASP A 229 -0.71 6.34 0.92
CA ASP A 229 -0.85 7.65 1.58
C ASP A 229 -1.87 7.72 2.75
N LEU A 230 -2.37 6.57 3.23
CA LEU A 230 -3.41 6.28 4.24
C LEU A 230 -4.69 7.12 4.17
N LEU A 231 -4.62 8.45 4.04
CA LEU A 231 -5.60 9.43 3.57
C LEU A 231 -4.92 10.64 2.89
N GLY A 232 -4.17 10.36 1.82
CA GLY A 232 -3.60 11.29 0.84
C GLY A 232 -3.13 12.65 1.39
N PRO A 233 -3.97 13.70 1.37
CA PRO A 233 -3.57 15.03 1.80
C PRO A 233 -3.26 15.14 3.31
N ARG A 234 -3.96 14.43 4.20
CA ARG A 234 -3.86 14.71 5.65
C ARG A 234 -2.57 14.23 6.29
N PHE A 235 -2.06 13.05 5.94
CA PHE A 235 -0.75 12.59 6.44
C PHE A 235 0.39 13.48 5.95
N THR A 236 0.25 14.04 4.76
CA THR A 236 1.23 14.98 4.19
C THR A 236 1.11 16.37 4.83
N ALA A 237 -0.12 16.86 5.01
CA ALA A 237 -0.43 18.18 5.55
C ALA A 237 -0.23 18.28 7.07
N GLU A 238 -0.64 17.26 7.83
CA GLU A 238 -0.64 17.21 9.29
C GLU A 238 0.16 16.00 9.85
N PRO A 239 1.42 15.81 9.42
CA PRO A 239 2.24 14.64 9.80
C PRO A 239 2.41 14.48 11.32
N THR A 240 2.45 15.58 12.07
CA THR A 240 2.67 15.61 13.52
C THR A 240 1.47 15.09 14.28
N ARG A 241 0.27 15.13 13.66
CA ARG A 241 -0.95 14.55 14.20
C ARG A 241 -1.16 13.14 13.70
N MET A 242 -0.75 12.84 12.47
CA MET A 242 -1.03 11.56 11.81
C MET A 242 -0.02 10.46 12.13
N PHE A 243 1.23 10.81 12.44
CA PHE A 243 2.25 9.88 12.90
C PHE A 243 2.42 9.92 14.42
N ALA A 244 2.78 8.78 15.01
CA ALA A 244 3.13 8.66 16.42
C ALA A 244 4.48 9.33 16.74
N TRP A 245 4.91 9.21 18.00
CA TRP A 245 6.16 9.77 18.52
C TRP A 245 7.41 9.30 17.74
N ASP A 246 7.37 8.11 17.15
CA ASP A 246 8.45 7.55 16.32
C ASP A 246 8.52 8.12 14.89
N ARG A 247 7.54 8.95 14.50
CA ARG A 247 7.41 9.57 13.18
C ARG A 247 7.36 8.55 12.03
N PHE A 248 6.93 7.33 12.32
CA PHE A 248 6.87 6.22 11.38
C PHE A 248 5.50 5.52 11.43
N HIS A 249 5.04 5.12 12.60
CA HIS A 249 3.75 4.45 12.75
C HIS A 249 2.60 5.45 12.84
N PRO A 250 1.37 5.06 12.47
CA PRO A 250 0.20 5.92 12.66
C PRO A 250 -0.01 6.29 14.13
N SER A 251 -0.46 7.51 14.38
CA SER A 251 -0.99 7.92 15.69
C SER A 251 -2.37 7.30 15.94
N ALA A 252 -2.97 7.56 17.10
CA ALA A 252 -4.36 7.20 17.37
C ALA A 252 -5.34 7.75 16.31
N GLU A 253 -5.11 8.98 15.84
CA GLU A 253 -5.93 9.58 14.77
C GLU A 253 -5.64 8.91 13.43
N GLY A 254 -4.36 8.65 13.12
CA GLY A 254 -3.96 7.91 11.92
C GLY A 254 -4.61 6.52 11.83
N TYR A 255 -4.63 5.77 12.94
CA TYR A 255 -5.33 4.48 13.01
C TYR A 255 -6.85 4.61 12.93
N ALA A 256 -7.44 5.63 13.54
CA ALA A 256 -8.88 5.89 13.42
C ALA A 256 -9.29 6.06 11.95
N MET A 257 -8.48 6.77 11.18
CA MET A 257 -8.76 6.98 9.78
C MET A 257 -8.47 5.73 8.92
N ALA A 258 -7.40 4.97 9.22
CA ALA A 258 -7.14 3.68 8.58
C ALA A 258 -8.29 2.68 8.80
N ALA A 259 -8.78 2.58 10.04
CA ALA A 259 -9.92 1.74 10.40
C ALA A 259 -11.19 2.21 9.70
N ALA A 260 -11.42 3.52 9.60
CA ALA A 260 -12.54 4.07 8.85
C ALA A 260 -12.47 3.71 7.35
N ALA A 261 -11.27 3.63 6.78
CA ALA A 261 -11.07 3.23 5.39
C ALA A 261 -11.37 1.74 5.14
N LEU A 262 -10.99 0.87 6.06
CA LEU A 262 -11.18 -0.57 5.98
C LEU A 262 -12.62 -1.01 6.28
N LEU A 263 -13.28 -0.35 7.24
CA LEU A 263 -14.56 -0.78 7.79
C LEU A 263 -15.66 -1.05 6.74
N PRO A 264 -15.89 -0.19 5.72
CA PRO A 264 -16.91 -0.46 4.70
C PRO A 264 -16.66 -1.73 3.89
N THR A 265 -15.39 -2.03 3.60
CA THR A 265 -14.99 -3.23 2.86
C THR A 265 -15.17 -4.47 3.71
N VAL A 266 -14.82 -4.41 5.01
CA VAL A 266 -15.06 -5.51 5.95
C VAL A 266 -16.56 -5.81 6.09
N LEU A 267 -17.40 -4.77 6.19
CA LEU A 267 -18.87 -4.95 6.19
C LEU A 267 -19.38 -5.56 4.89
N SER A 268 -18.82 -5.15 3.75
CA SER A 268 -19.20 -5.69 2.44
C SER A 268 -18.81 -7.15 2.28
N ALA A 269 -17.62 -7.53 2.75
CA ALA A 269 -17.14 -8.91 2.74
C ALA A 269 -18.03 -9.82 3.60
N LEU A 270 -18.46 -9.33 4.77
CA LEU A 270 -19.43 -10.02 5.65
C LEU A 270 -20.87 -10.03 5.12
N GLY A 271 -21.13 -9.50 3.91
CA GLY A 271 -22.47 -9.46 3.30
C GLY A 271 -23.42 -8.39 3.85
N ALA A 272 -22.97 -7.50 4.74
CA ALA A 272 -23.80 -6.47 5.38
C ALA A 272 -23.93 -5.16 4.56
N GLY A 273 -23.56 -5.19 3.28
CA GLY A 273 -23.28 -3.99 2.47
C GLY A 273 -24.42 -3.38 1.66
N GLN A 274 -25.70 -3.73 1.88
CA GLN A 274 -26.82 -3.11 1.13
C GLN A 274 -27.37 -1.81 1.72
N GLU A 275 -26.92 -1.34 2.89
CA GLU A 275 -27.47 -0.11 3.49
C GLU A 275 -26.71 1.18 3.14
N ARG A 276 -27.47 2.09 2.48
CA ARG A 276 -27.26 3.53 2.22
C ARG A 276 -25.94 3.92 1.55
N ARG A 277 -26.01 4.09 0.22
CA ARG A 277 -25.03 4.79 -0.63
C ARG A 277 -24.60 6.13 0.03
N PRO A 278 -23.38 6.25 0.59
CA PRO A 278 -22.79 7.55 0.85
C PRO A 278 -22.58 8.24 -0.51
N THR A 279 -22.56 9.56 -0.57
CA THR A 279 -22.34 10.33 -1.81
C THR A 279 -21.08 9.81 -2.53
N LEU A 280 -21.30 9.02 -3.57
CA LEU A 280 -20.25 8.31 -4.29
C LEU A 280 -19.47 9.35 -5.10
N VAL A 281 -18.15 9.41 -4.91
CA VAL A 281 -17.31 10.15 -5.84
C VAL A 281 -17.32 9.38 -7.16
N ARG A 282 -17.47 10.11 -8.27
CA ARG A 282 -17.69 9.71 -9.68
C ARG A 282 -16.78 8.61 -10.29
N ASP A 283 -15.98 7.89 -9.52
CA ASP A 283 -14.92 6.99 -10.02
C ASP A 283 -15.11 5.51 -9.62
N GLU A 284 -16.37 5.07 -9.47
CA GLU A 284 -16.70 3.64 -9.46
C GLU A 284 -16.62 3.09 -10.89
N GLY A 285 -15.96 1.94 -11.07
CA GLY A 285 -15.83 1.35 -12.39
C GLY A 285 -15.37 -0.10 -12.35
N VAL A 286 -15.92 -0.89 -13.26
CA VAL A 286 -15.38 -2.22 -13.55
C VAL A 286 -14.19 -2.05 -14.49
N ARG A 287 -13.04 -2.60 -14.10
CA ARG A 287 -11.79 -2.52 -14.84
C ARG A 287 -11.13 -3.90 -14.87
N SER A 288 -10.11 -4.07 -15.72
CA SER A 288 -9.23 -5.22 -15.56
C SER A 288 -8.50 -5.13 -14.22
N LEU A 289 -8.24 -6.28 -13.59
CA LEU A 289 -7.59 -6.33 -12.28
C LEU A 289 -6.21 -5.63 -12.25
N PRO A 290 -5.33 -5.78 -13.27
CA PRO A 290 -4.07 -5.04 -13.30
C PRO A 290 -4.25 -3.51 -13.32
N GLN A 291 -5.23 -3.01 -14.08
CA GLN A 291 -5.54 -1.58 -14.14
C GLN A 291 -6.10 -1.07 -12.80
N ALA A 292 -7.05 -1.82 -12.21
CA ALA A 292 -7.61 -1.51 -10.90
C ALA A 292 -6.51 -1.47 -9.81
N ALA A 293 -5.57 -2.41 -9.84
CA ALA A 293 -4.45 -2.47 -8.91
C ALA A 293 -3.50 -1.27 -9.05
N GLN A 294 -3.16 -0.88 -10.28
CA GLN A 294 -2.29 0.27 -10.53
C GLN A 294 -2.94 1.58 -10.11
N GLU A 295 -4.25 1.72 -10.31
CA GLU A 295 -5.02 2.89 -9.85
C GLU A 295 -5.12 2.91 -8.32
N ALA A 296 -5.45 1.79 -7.69
CA ALA A 296 -5.56 1.67 -6.25
C ALA A 296 -4.23 1.99 -5.55
N ALA A 297 -3.09 1.53 -6.09
CA ALA A 297 -1.77 1.82 -5.55
C ALA A 297 -1.40 3.32 -5.55
N ARG A 298 -2.13 4.17 -6.31
CA ARG A 298 -1.92 5.62 -6.37
C ARG A 298 -2.96 6.40 -5.54
N HIS A 299 -4.06 5.78 -5.14
CA HIS A 299 -5.20 6.45 -4.51
C HIS A 299 -5.62 5.76 -3.22
N ALA A 300 -5.37 6.44 -2.09
CA ALA A 300 -5.77 6.03 -0.75
C ALA A 300 -7.26 5.69 -0.67
N GLY A 301 -7.60 4.67 0.13
CA GLY A 301 -8.98 4.28 0.41
C GLY A 301 -9.71 3.61 -0.75
N THR A 302 -9.00 3.28 -1.83
CA THR A 302 -9.55 2.55 -2.97
C THR A 302 -9.74 1.08 -2.60
N GLU A 303 -10.98 0.61 -2.65
CA GLU A 303 -11.37 -0.79 -2.50
C GLU A 303 -11.31 -1.49 -3.86
N VAL A 304 -10.72 -2.69 -3.90
CA VAL A 304 -10.70 -3.55 -5.08
C VAL A 304 -11.13 -4.96 -4.70
N SER A 305 -12.11 -5.50 -5.43
CA SER A 305 -12.61 -6.87 -5.29
C SER A 305 -12.91 -7.50 -6.64
N GLY A 306 -12.96 -8.83 -6.70
CA GLY A 306 -13.33 -9.55 -7.91
C GLY A 306 -14.79 -9.32 -8.29
N THR A 307 -15.08 -9.21 -9.59
CA THR A 307 -16.46 -9.05 -10.07
C THR A 307 -16.71 -9.86 -11.34
N ARG A 308 -17.97 -9.90 -11.78
CA ARG A 308 -18.41 -10.54 -13.03
C ARG A 308 -18.99 -9.50 -13.98
N VAL A 309 -18.55 -9.52 -15.23
CA VAL A 309 -19.14 -8.72 -16.32
C VAL A 309 -19.84 -9.68 -17.26
N ARG A 310 -21.16 -9.51 -17.44
CA ARG A 310 -21.99 -10.39 -18.28
C ARG A 310 -21.81 -11.88 -17.90
N GLY A 311 -21.79 -12.16 -16.60
CA GLY A 311 -21.62 -13.51 -16.04
C GLY A 311 -20.19 -14.06 -16.07
N ARG A 312 -19.23 -13.37 -16.69
CA ARG A 312 -17.83 -13.82 -16.79
C ARG A 312 -16.94 -13.13 -15.76
N GLU A 313 -16.12 -13.90 -15.08
CA GLU A 313 -15.11 -13.39 -14.13
C GLU A 313 -13.85 -12.85 -14.82
N ARG A 314 -13.61 -13.24 -16.07
CA ARG A 314 -12.44 -12.84 -16.85
C ARG A 314 -12.84 -12.23 -18.20
N GLY A 315 -12.05 -11.26 -18.64
CA GLY A 315 -12.08 -10.66 -19.97
C GLY A 315 -10.70 -10.77 -20.66
N PRO A 316 -10.51 -10.09 -21.79
CA PRO A 316 -9.26 -10.17 -22.57
C PRO A 316 -8.00 -9.75 -21.79
N ALA A 317 -8.15 -8.83 -20.84
CA ALA A 317 -7.07 -8.30 -20.00
C ALA A 317 -7.00 -8.99 -18.62
N GLY A 318 -7.56 -10.20 -18.47
CA GLY A 318 -7.55 -10.97 -17.23
C GLY A 318 -8.83 -10.82 -16.41
N ARG A 319 -8.73 -11.01 -15.09
CA ARG A 319 -9.88 -10.98 -14.17
C ARG A 319 -10.51 -9.58 -14.12
N TRP A 320 -11.84 -9.52 -14.07
CA TRP A 320 -12.57 -8.28 -13.81
C TRP A 320 -12.51 -7.92 -12.34
N ALA A 321 -12.32 -6.64 -12.06
CA ALA A 321 -12.32 -6.10 -10.72
C ALA A 321 -13.31 -4.94 -10.62
N GLN A 322 -14.05 -4.90 -9.52
CA GLN A 322 -14.81 -3.73 -9.12
C GLN A 322 -13.88 -2.82 -8.34
N LEU A 323 -13.77 -1.56 -8.79
CA LEU A 323 -13.08 -0.51 -8.07
C LEU A 323 -14.11 0.41 -7.41
N ARG A 324 -13.94 0.71 -6.12
CA ARG A 324 -14.76 1.66 -5.37
C ARG A 324 -13.89 2.66 -4.65
N ARG A 325 -14.17 3.95 -4.86
CA ARG A 325 -13.49 5.05 -4.17
C ARG A 325 -14.48 5.77 -3.26
N ARG A 326 -14.25 5.70 -1.95
CA ARG A 326 -15.12 6.37 -0.98
C ARG A 326 -14.48 7.69 -0.55
N ALA A 327 -15.25 8.78 -0.62
CA ALA A 327 -14.84 10.02 0.06
C ALA A 327 -14.97 9.79 1.57
N PHE A 328 -13.84 9.94 2.28
CA PHE A 328 -13.85 9.93 3.74
C PHE A 328 -14.16 11.34 4.24
N PHE A 329 -15.05 11.45 5.23
CA PHE A 329 -15.48 12.71 5.81
C PHE A 329 -14.27 13.58 6.21
N GLY A 330 -14.24 14.82 5.70
CA GLY A 330 -13.19 15.80 6.01
C GLY A 330 -12.05 15.90 4.98
N VAL A 331 -12.12 15.16 3.87
CA VAL A 331 -11.29 15.40 2.67
C VAL A 331 -12.03 16.40 1.79
N GLY A 332 -11.73 17.70 1.93
CA GLY A 332 -12.14 18.68 0.93
C GLY A 332 -11.58 18.24 -0.42
N ALA A 333 -12.41 18.22 -1.47
CA ALA A 333 -11.93 18.06 -2.83
C ALA A 333 -10.91 19.17 -3.09
N ALA A 334 -9.65 18.80 -3.38
CA ALA A 334 -8.71 19.78 -3.89
C ALA A 334 -9.32 20.36 -5.19
N PRO A 335 -9.43 21.69 -5.34
CA PRO A 335 -9.89 22.27 -6.59
C PRO A 335 -8.91 21.85 -7.68
N GLN A 336 -9.41 21.09 -8.66
CA GLN A 336 -8.70 20.88 -9.92
C GLN A 336 -8.47 22.26 -10.54
N PRO A 337 -7.26 22.60 -11.02
CA PRO A 337 -7.09 23.77 -11.86
C PRO A 337 -7.99 23.58 -13.08
N SER A 338 -8.96 24.48 -13.24
CA SER A 338 -9.81 24.52 -14.43
C SER A 338 -8.90 24.53 -15.66
N PRO A 339 -9.15 23.72 -16.69
CA PRO A 339 -8.47 23.92 -17.96
C PRO A 339 -8.87 25.32 -18.43
N ALA A 340 -7.89 26.21 -18.49
CA ALA A 340 -8.04 27.52 -19.08
C ALA A 340 -8.65 27.31 -20.48
N ALA A 341 -9.85 27.84 -20.68
CA ALA A 341 -10.41 27.99 -22.00
C ALA A 341 -9.59 29.06 -22.70
N ASP A 342 -8.53 28.63 -23.38
CA ASP A 342 -7.92 29.42 -24.45
C ASP A 342 -8.93 29.49 -25.60
N SER A 343 -9.82 30.48 -25.52
CA SER A 343 -10.59 30.97 -26.66
C SER A 343 -9.84 32.20 -27.19
N PRO A 344 -9.23 32.16 -28.38
CA PRO A 344 -8.67 33.36 -28.97
C PRO A 344 -9.82 34.26 -29.43
N THR A 345 -9.93 35.42 -28.79
CA THR A 345 -10.76 36.54 -29.24
C THR A 345 -10.17 37.05 -30.56
N LEU A 346 -10.88 36.83 -31.67
CA LEU A 346 -10.68 37.59 -32.91
C LEU A 346 -11.71 38.72 -32.90
N GLU A 347 -11.30 39.88 -32.39
CA GLU A 347 -11.94 41.16 -32.71
C GLU A 347 -11.26 41.78 -33.94
N GLY A 348 -12.06 41.98 -34.99
CA GLY A 348 -12.04 43.16 -35.83
C GLY A 348 -11.08 43.19 -37.03
N LEU A 349 -11.66 43.24 -38.24
CA LEU A 349 -11.53 44.38 -39.16
C LEU A 349 -12.35 44.14 -40.45
N ALA A 350 -13.22 45.12 -40.74
CA ALA A 350 -13.98 45.38 -41.98
C ALA A 350 -15.19 44.48 -42.30
#